data_AF-A0A2W6P6I3-F1
#
_entry.id   AF-A0A2W6P6I3-F1
#
_cell.length_a   1.000
_cell.length_b   1.000
_cell.length_c   1.000
_cell.angle_alpha   90.00
_cell.angle_beta   90.00
_cell.angle_gamma   90.00
#
_symmetry.space_group_name_H-M   'P 1'
#
loop_
_entity.id
_entity.type
_entity.pdbx_description
1 polymer ?
#
loop_
_entity_poly.entity_id
_entity_poly.type
_entity_poly.pdbx_seq_one_letter_code
_entity_poly.pdbx_strand_id
1 'polypeptide(L)'
;MVLLANQLAGRMRALIAIESKIVDAKHKHEDEQAILELEKKRYAMIRSFMRDELIVIKTVMNIGRSERGYRFFANSERSDFYEIIRLPIELNGRELMEKYSYYLVHKTELELADGIEYYTAVSEQLKEGIAILKL
;
A
#
# COMPACT_ATOMS: atom_id res chain seq x y z
N MET A 1 3.55 14.39 9.63
CA MET A 1 3.29 12.97 9.31
C MET A 1 1.83 12.59 9.47
N VAL A 2 1.26 12.46 10.69
CA VAL A 2 -0.16 12.04 10.88
C VAL A 2 -1.16 12.97 10.19
N LEU A 3 -0.99 14.30 10.30
CA LEU A 3 -1.84 15.27 9.61
C LEU A 3 -1.83 15.08 8.09
N LEU A 4 -0.63 14.91 7.51
CA LEU A 4 -0.46 14.68 6.08
C LEU A 4 -1.07 13.33 5.66
N ALA A 5 -1.00 12.30 6.51
CA ALA A 5 -1.66 11.02 6.26
C ALA A 5 -3.19 11.15 6.19
N ASN A 6 -3.79 11.93 7.08
CA ASN A 6 -5.22 12.24 7.01
C ASN A 6 -5.60 12.98 5.72
N GLN A 7 -4.79 13.97 5.31
CA GLN A 7 -5.00 14.71 4.06
C GLN A 7 -4.87 13.79 2.83
N LEU A 8 -3.97 12.81 2.89
CA LEU A 8 -3.72 11.84 1.83
C LEU A 8 -4.70 10.66 1.80
N ALA A 9 -5.53 10.48 2.84
CA ALA A 9 -6.39 9.29 2.98
C ALA A 9 -7.27 9.05 1.74
N GLY A 10 -7.86 10.10 1.18
CA GLY A 10 -8.65 10.01 -0.05
C GLY A 10 -7.82 9.55 -1.26
N ARG A 11 -6.61 10.08 -1.43
CA ARG A 11 -5.70 9.68 -2.52
C ARG A 11 -5.20 8.24 -2.32
N MET A 12 -4.88 7.83 -1.10
CA MET A 12 -4.49 6.45 -0.80
C MET A 12 -5.61 5.45 -1.11
N ARG A 13 -6.86 5.76 -0.76
CA ARG A 13 -8.02 4.92 -1.13
C ARG A 13 -8.24 4.85 -2.64
N ALA A 14 -8.02 5.94 -3.36
CA ALA A 14 -8.11 5.95 -4.82
C ALA A 14 -7.00 5.10 -5.46
N LEU A 15 -5.78 5.10 -4.91
CA LEU A 15 -4.70 4.21 -5.35
C LEU A 15 -5.08 2.74 -5.14
N ILE A 16 -5.59 2.39 -3.94
CA ILE A 16 -6.10 1.03 -3.63
C ILE A 16 -7.15 0.61 -4.66
N ALA A 17 -8.10 1.49 -4.99
CA ALA A 17 -9.17 1.17 -5.93
C ALA A 17 -8.66 0.90 -7.36
N ILE A 18 -7.61 1.59 -7.81
CA ILE A 18 -6.99 1.32 -9.12
C ILE A 18 -6.30 -0.05 -9.08
N GLU A 19 -5.56 -0.35 -8.01
CA GLU A 19 -4.86 -1.62 -7.87
C GLU A 19 -5.80 -2.82 -7.77
N SER A 20 -6.89 -2.71 -7.00
CA SER A 20 -7.93 -3.75 -6.95
C SER A 20 -8.52 -4.02 -8.33
N LYS A 21 -8.77 -2.97 -9.13
CA LYS A 21 -9.25 -3.14 -10.51
C LYS A 21 -8.24 -3.86 -11.40
N ILE A 22 -6.94 -3.57 -11.26
CA ILE A 22 -5.88 -4.28 -12.00
C ILE A 22 -5.87 -5.76 -11.63
N VAL A 23 -5.93 -6.08 -10.33
CA VAL A 23 -5.96 -7.47 -9.85
C VAL A 23 -7.20 -8.20 -10.37
N ASP A 24 -8.38 -7.59 -10.25
CA ASP A 24 -9.64 -8.17 -10.72
C ASP A 24 -9.63 -8.40 -12.24
N ALA A 25 -9.15 -7.42 -13.03
CA ALA A 25 -9.05 -7.53 -14.48
C ALA A 25 -8.08 -8.64 -14.91
N LYS A 26 -6.93 -8.75 -14.24
CA LYS A 26 -5.97 -9.86 -14.45
C LYS A 26 -6.58 -11.22 -14.11
N HIS A 27 -7.31 -11.32 -13.00
CA HIS A 27 -7.96 -12.57 -12.58
C HIS A 27 -9.06 -13.02 -13.54
N LYS A 28 -9.80 -12.07 -14.11
CA LYS A 28 -10.87 -12.32 -15.09
C LYS A 28 -10.36 -12.51 -16.53
N HIS A 29 -9.04 -12.44 -16.75
CA HIS A 29 -8.44 -12.44 -18.08
C HIS A 29 -9.08 -11.41 -19.02
N GLU A 30 -9.32 -10.20 -18.50
CA GLU A 30 -9.82 -9.07 -19.29
C GLU A 30 -8.79 -8.59 -20.32
N ASP A 31 -9.25 -7.73 -21.23
CA ASP A 31 -8.45 -7.18 -22.32
C ASP A 31 -7.13 -6.53 -21.84
N GLU A 32 -6.02 -6.90 -22.48
CA GLU A 32 -4.68 -6.45 -22.11
C GLU A 32 -4.54 -4.92 -22.21
N GLN A 33 -5.22 -4.29 -23.18
CA GLN A 33 -5.19 -2.85 -23.34
C GLN A 33 -5.90 -2.15 -22.17
N ALA A 34 -7.02 -2.69 -21.70
CA ALA A 34 -7.71 -2.17 -20.51
C ALA A 34 -6.85 -2.26 -19.24
N ILE A 35 -6.13 -3.38 -19.05
CA ILE A 35 -5.18 -3.56 -17.93
C ILE A 35 -4.04 -2.54 -18.04
N LEU A 36 -3.48 -2.35 -19.23
CA LEU A 36 -2.38 -1.41 -19.47
C LEU A 36 -2.80 0.04 -19.15
N GLU A 37 -4.02 0.46 -19.50
CA GLU A 37 -4.51 1.80 -19.18
C GLU A 37 -4.68 2.01 -17.66
N LEU A 38 -5.11 0.97 -16.93
CA LEU A 38 -5.15 1.03 -15.46
C LEU A 38 -3.75 1.12 -14.85
N GLU A 39 -2.79 0.36 -15.37
CA GLU A 39 -1.39 0.41 -14.92
C GLU A 39 -0.75 1.78 -15.18
N LYS A 40 -0.99 2.39 -16.35
CA LYS A 40 -0.58 3.77 -16.65
C LYS A 40 -1.21 4.78 -15.70
N LYS A 41 -2.50 4.62 -15.39
CA LYS A 41 -3.20 5.50 -14.45
C LYS A 41 -2.62 5.39 -13.04
N ARG A 42 -2.33 4.16 -12.58
CA ARG A 42 -1.64 3.91 -11.31
C ARG A 42 -0.27 4.59 -11.30
N TYR A 43 0.52 4.39 -12.36
CA TYR A 43 1.85 4.99 -12.52
C TYR A 43 1.79 6.51 -12.43
N ALA A 44 0.94 7.14 -13.25
CA ALA A 44 0.79 8.60 -13.26
C ALA A 44 0.35 9.14 -11.88
N MET A 45 -0.54 8.42 -11.18
CA MET A 45 -0.93 8.80 -9.84
C MET A 45 0.22 8.73 -8.84
N ILE A 46 1.02 7.65 -8.85
CA ILE A 46 2.19 7.52 -7.98
C ILE A 46 3.21 8.63 -8.26
N ARG A 47 3.50 8.92 -9.53
CA ARG A 47 4.44 9.97 -9.95
C ARG A 47 3.94 11.40 -9.68
N SER A 48 2.66 11.57 -9.38
CA SER A 48 2.08 12.87 -9.03
C SER A 48 2.26 13.25 -7.55
N PHE A 49 2.71 12.32 -6.71
CA PHE A 49 2.96 12.61 -5.30
C PHE A 49 4.32 13.27 -5.11
N MET A 50 4.37 14.23 -4.20
CA MET A 50 5.65 14.79 -3.74
C MET A 50 6.37 13.78 -2.85
N ARG A 51 7.70 13.90 -2.74
CA ARG A 51 8.53 13.07 -1.85
C ARG A 51 7.95 12.86 -0.44
N ASP A 52 7.51 13.91 0.25
CA ASP A 52 6.97 13.78 1.61
C ASP A 52 5.65 13.01 1.65
N GLU A 53 4.82 13.13 0.60
CA GLU A 53 3.61 12.34 0.44
C GLU A 53 3.95 10.87 0.20
N LEU A 54 4.95 10.59 -0.63
CA LEU A 54 5.44 9.22 -0.87
C LEU A 54 6.01 8.57 0.40
N ILE A 55 6.74 9.33 1.23
CA ILE A 55 7.21 8.86 2.54
C ILE A 55 6.00 8.45 3.40
N VAL A 56 4.96 9.29 3.46
CA VAL A 56 3.75 8.97 4.22
C VAL A 56 3.08 7.72 3.69
N ILE A 57 2.83 7.62 2.39
CA ILE A 57 2.17 6.45 1.78
C ILE A 57 2.97 5.18 2.08
N LYS A 58 4.28 5.21 1.88
CA LYS A 58 5.15 4.06 2.17
C LYS A 58 5.21 3.73 3.66
N THR A 59 5.15 4.72 4.54
CA THR A 59 5.05 4.52 5.99
C THR A 59 3.76 3.79 6.35
N VAL A 60 2.62 4.22 5.81
CA VAL A 60 1.32 3.57 6.02
C VAL A 60 1.36 2.11 5.52
N MET A 61 1.93 1.86 4.34
CA MET A 61 2.12 0.49 3.84
C MET A 61 2.97 -0.37 4.78
N ASN A 62 4.09 0.17 5.27
CA ASN A 62 4.98 -0.55 6.18
C ASN A 62 4.29 -0.89 7.52
N ILE A 63 3.46 0.01 8.03
CA ILE A 63 2.62 -0.23 9.22
C ILE A 63 1.67 -1.39 8.94
N GLY A 64 0.91 -1.33 7.85
CA GLY A 64 -0.02 -2.38 7.47
C GLY A 64 0.65 -3.74 7.32
N ARG A 65 1.86 -3.77 6.75
CA ARG A 65 2.68 -4.98 6.57
C ARG A 65 3.25 -5.55 7.87
N SER A 66 3.48 -4.74 8.89
CA SER A 66 4.39 -5.13 9.99
C SER A 66 3.71 -5.26 11.34
N GLU A 67 2.62 -4.53 11.58
CA GLU A 67 1.97 -4.49 12.89
C GLU A 67 0.99 -5.65 13.09
N ARG A 68 0.76 -6.47 12.07
CA ARG A 68 -0.03 -7.70 12.15
C ARG A 68 0.72 -8.89 11.60
N GLY A 69 0.41 -10.07 12.13
CA GLY A 69 0.96 -11.32 11.62
C GLY A 69 0.30 -11.71 10.30
N TYR A 70 0.99 -12.53 9.51
CA TYR A 70 0.45 -13.13 8.29
C TYR A 70 0.60 -14.64 8.39
N ARG A 71 -0.48 -15.37 8.10
CA ARG A 71 -0.41 -16.81 7.85
C ARG A 71 -0.48 -17.04 6.36
N PHE A 72 0.57 -17.66 5.83
CA PHE A 72 0.64 -18.06 4.44
C PHE A 72 0.03 -19.45 4.29
N PHE A 73 -0.91 -19.59 3.35
CA PHE A 73 -1.44 -20.89 2.95
C PHE A 73 -1.01 -21.16 1.51
N ALA A 74 -0.01 -22.03 1.36
CA ALA A 74 0.33 -22.61 0.08
C ALA A 74 -0.73 -23.66 -0.26
N ASN A 75 -1.41 -23.51 -1.39
CA ASN A 75 -2.33 -24.53 -1.89
C ASN A 75 -1.92 -24.90 -3.31
N SER A 76 -1.63 -26.18 -3.57
CA SER A 76 -1.26 -26.66 -4.91
C SER A 76 -2.41 -26.58 -5.92
N GLU A 77 -3.66 -26.41 -5.46
CA GLU A 77 -4.87 -26.41 -6.29
C GLU A 77 -5.56 -25.03 -6.39
N ARG A 78 -5.10 -24.01 -5.66
CA ARG A 78 -5.64 -22.63 -5.70
C ARG A 78 -4.50 -21.62 -5.63
N SER A 79 -4.81 -20.37 -5.99
CA SER A 79 -3.89 -19.25 -5.73
C SER A 79 -3.49 -19.21 -4.26
N ASP A 80 -2.19 -19.09 -4.00
CA ASP A 80 -1.66 -18.84 -2.66
C ASP A 80 -2.38 -17.64 -2.03
N PHE A 81 -2.85 -17.79 -0.78
CA PHE A 81 -3.53 -16.70 -0.08
C PHE A 81 -2.95 -16.46 1.32
N TYR A 82 -3.00 -15.20 1.74
CA TYR A 82 -2.50 -14.72 3.03
C TYR A 82 -3.69 -14.39 3.94
N GLU A 83 -3.70 -14.92 5.16
CA GLU A 83 -4.62 -14.53 6.22
C GLU A 83 -3.92 -13.54 7.16
N ILE A 84 -4.54 -12.38 7.42
CA ILE A 84 -4.04 -11.40 8.39
C ILE A 84 -4.42 -11.86 9.80
N ILE A 85 -3.42 -12.14 10.63
CA ILE A 85 -3.58 -12.43 12.05
C ILE A 85 -3.64 -11.11 12.82
N ARG A 86 -4.78 -10.84 13.44
CA ARG A 86 -5.02 -9.61 14.23
C ARG A 86 -4.37 -9.73 15.60
N LEU A 87 -3.10 -9.34 15.68
CA LEU A 87 -2.39 -9.18 16.95
C LEU A 87 -2.70 -7.82 17.59
N PRO A 88 -2.62 -7.69 18.93
CA PRO A 88 -2.69 -6.39 19.59
C PRO A 88 -1.56 -5.48 19.10
N ILE A 89 -1.90 -4.21 18.85
CA ILE A 89 -0.94 -3.18 18.45
C ILE A 89 -0.63 -2.33 19.68
N GLU A 90 0.63 -2.35 20.10
CA GLU A 90 1.07 -1.71 21.34
C GLU A 90 1.29 -0.19 21.18
N LEU A 91 1.70 0.23 19.98
CA LEU A 91 2.03 1.61 19.68
C LEU A 91 0.81 2.39 19.16
N ASN A 92 0.71 3.65 19.53
CA ASN A 92 -0.31 4.54 18.97
C ASN A 92 0.06 5.02 17.56
N GLY A 93 -0.90 5.60 16.83
CA GLY A 93 -0.70 6.00 15.44
C GLY A 93 0.44 6.99 15.21
N ARG A 94 0.74 7.87 16.17
CA ARG A 94 1.88 8.78 16.07
C ARG A 94 3.20 8.02 16.19
N GLU A 95 3.32 7.17 17.20
CA GLU A 95 4.52 6.34 17.44
C GLU A 95 4.80 5.41 16.27
N LEU A 96 3.76 4.81 15.68
CA LEU A 96 3.87 3.99 14.48
C LEU A 96 4.41 4.80 13.29
N MET A 97 3.86 5.99 13.05
CA MET A 97 4.34 6.83 11.96
C MET A 97 5.79 7.25 12.16
N GLU A 98 6.21 7.58 13.39
CA GLU A 98 7.61 7.90 13.71
C GLU A 98 8.52 6.68 13.48
N LYS A 99 8.19 5.52 14.05
CA LYS A 99 8.93 4.26 13.90
C LYS A 99 9.18 3.89 12.44
N TYR A 100 8.13 3.85 11.61
CA TYR A 100 8.25 3.34 10.24
C TYR A 100 8.78 4.37 9.25
N SER A 101 8.60 5.66 9.52
CA SER A 101 9.14 6.73 8.67
C SER A 101 10.64 6.93 8.83
N TYR A 102 11.19 6.60 10.00
CA TYR A 102 12.61 6.69 10.29
C TYR A 102 13.47 5.98 9.23
N TYR A 103 13.02 4.83 8.72
CA TYR A 103 13.73 4.05 7.71
C TYR A 103 13.62 4.61 6.28
N LEU A 104 12.83 5.65 6.07
CA LEU A 104 12.51 6.21 4.75
C LEU A 104 13.10 7.60 4.53
N VAL A 105 13.58 8.27 5.58
CA VAL A 105 14.06 9.66 5.50
C VAL A 105 15.22 9.87 4.53
N HIS A 106 16.01 8.82 4.26
CA HIS A 106 17.16 8.87 3.35
C HIS A 106 16.79 8.52 1.90
N LYS A 107 15.55 8.06 1.65
CA LYS A 107 15.12 7.63 0.32
C LYS A 107 14.82 8.81 -0.58
N THR A 108 15.22 8.68 -1.84
CA THR A 108 14.87 9.65 -2.89
C THR A 108 13.40 9.52 -3.29
N GLU A 109 12.85 10.55 -3.92
CA GLU A 109 11.49 10.52 -4.48
C GLU A 109 11.31 9.33 -5.44
N LEU A 110 12.31 9.09 -6.30
CA LEU A 110 12.34 8.00 -7.26
C LEU A 110 12.30 6.63 -6.57
N GLU A 111 13.19 6.39 -5.59
CA GLU A 111 13.20 5.13 -4.84
C GLU A 111 11.87 4.85 -4.11
N LEU A 112 11.23 5.91 -3.59
CA LEU A 112 9.93 5.78 -2.92
C LEU A 112 8.81 5.45 -3.91
N ALA A 113 8.75 6.16 -5.03
CA ALA A 113 7.77 5.92 -6.09
C ALA A 113 7.91 4.50 -6.66
N ASP A 114 9.13 4.09 -7.02
CA ASP A 114 9.43 2.77 -7.56
C ASP A 114 9.08 1.67 -6.54
N GLY A 115 9.39 1.91 -5.26
CA GLY A 115 9.08 0.99 -4.18
C GLY A 115 7.57 0.84 -3.90
N ILE A 116 6.75 1.81 -4.28
CA ILE A 116 5.29 1.69 -4.25
C ILE A 116 4.82 0.98 -5.53
N GLU A 117 5.34 1.34 -6.69
CA GLU A 117 4.90 0.79 -7.97
C GLU A 117 5.12 -0.73 -8.13
N TYR A 118 6.27 -1.23 -7.67
CA TYR A 118 6.70 -2.60 -7.94
C TYR A 118 6.05 -3.65 -7.03
N TYR A 119 5.50 -3.25 -5.88
CA TYR A 119 5.02 -4.20 -4.89
C TYR A 119 3.55 -4.60 -5.16
N THR A 120 3.33 -5.84 -5.58
CA THR A 120 1.97 -6.34 -5.92
C THR A 120 0.98 -6.34 -4.76
N ALA A 121 1.47 -6.22 -3.52
CA ALA A 121 0.66 -6.17 -2.30
C ALA A 121 0.40 -4.75 -1.78
N VAL A 122 0.63 -3.70 -2.58
CA VAL A 122 0.42 -2.30 -2.15
C VAL A 122 -0.98 -2.07 -1.63
N SER A 123 -2.00 -2.54 -2.33
CA SER A 123 -3.41 -2.35 -1.97
C SER A 123 -3.74 -2.88 -0.59
N GLU A 124 -3.37 -4.14 -0.30
CA GLU A 124 -3.65 -4.78 0.99
C GLU A 124 -2.83 -4.17 2.13
N GLN A 125 -1.55 -3.86 1.90
CA GLN A 125 -0.70 -3.21 2.90
C GLN A 125 -1.20 -1.80 3.22
N LEU A 126 -1.58 -1.03 2.20
CA LEU A 126 -2.07 0.33 2.35
C LEU A 126 -3.44 0.35 3.02
N LYS A 127 -4.34 -0.58 2.64
CA LYS A 127 -5.65 -0.76 3.26
C LYS A 127 -5.54 -1.11 4.74
N GLU A 128 -4.67 -2.04 5.10
CA GLU A 128 -4.43 -2.42 6.49
C GLU A 128 -3.79 -1.27 7.28
N GLY A 129 -2.80 -0.58 6.71
CA GLY A 129 -2.19 0.59 7.35
C GLY A 129 -3.18 1.72 7.62
N ILE A 130 -4.08 2.01 6.68
CA ILE A 130 -5.18 2.97 6.86
C ILE A 130 -6.09 2.54 8.02
N ALA A 131 -6.46 1.25 8.09
CA ALA A 131 -7.32 0.73 9.15
C ALA A 131 -6.66 0.82 10.54
N ILE A 132 -5.36 0.49 10.64
CA ILE A 132 -4.58 0.59 11.88
C ILE A 132 -4.51 2.04 12.37
N LEU A 133 -4.23 2.97 11.45
CA LEU A 133 -4.08 4.39 11.76
C LEU A 133 -5.41 5.15 11.87
N LYS A 134 -6.54 4.51 11.54
CA LYS A 134 -7.90 5.10 11.55
C LYS A 134 -8.00 6.34 10.65
N LEU A 135 -7.39 6.28 9.46
CA LEU A 135 -7.39 7.35 8.45
C LEU A 135 -8.63 7.28 7.56
#